data_AF-A0A660TIW5-F1
#
_entry.id   AF-A0A660TIW5-F1
#
_cell.length_a   1.000
_cell.length_b   1.000
_cell.length_c   1.000
_cell.angle_alpha   90.00
_cell.angle_beta   90.00
_cell.angle_gamma   90.00
#
_symmetry.space_group_name_H-M   'P 1'
#
loop_
_entity.id
_entity.type
_entity.pdbx_description
1 polymer ?
#
loop_
_entity_poly.entity_id
_entity_poly.type
_entity_poly.pdbx_seq_one_letter_code
_entity_poly.pdbx_strand_id
1 'polypeptide(L)'
;MENGSLVVPNYVIIPFIEGDGIGPDIWKAASFVFNNAIEKAYGSTKKIEWKEVFAGEKAYNTKGSWLPEETVEIFKEYLIGIKGPLTTPVGGGIRSLNVALRQRLDLYVC
;
A
#
# COMPACT_ATOMS: atom_id res chain seq x y z
N MET A 1 -4.68 13.20 11.78
CA MET A 1 -6.13 13.18 12.07
C MET A 1 -6.42 14.19 13.16
N GLU A 2 -7.53 14.89 13.08
CA GLU A 2 -7.98 15.83 14.11
C GLU A 2 -9.43 15.48 14.44
N ASN A 3 -9.73 15.21 15.72
CA ASN A 3 -11.07 14.87 16.21
C ASN A 3 -11.78 13.76 15.40
N GLY A 4 -11.05 12.70 15.03
CA GLY A 4 -11.59 11.58 14.25
C GLY A 4 -11.73 11.84 12.75
N SER A 5 -11.37 13.03 12.26
CA SER A 5 -11.37 13.37 10.84
C SER A 5 -9.96 13.32 10.24
N LEU A 6 -9.86 12.83 8.99
CA LEU A 6 -8.62 12.90 8.22
C LEU A 6 -8.41 14.34 7.72
N VAL A 7 -7.27 14.92 8.09
CA VAL A 7 -6.81 16.20 7.55
C VAL A 7 -5.89 15.87 6.38
N VAL A 8 -6.37 16.11 5.15
CA VAL A 8 -5.67 15.71 3.93
C VAL A 8 -5.08 16.95 3.25
N PRO A 9 -3.74 17.08 3.19
CA PRO A 9 -3.09 18.19 2.50
C PRO A 9 -3.27 18.09 0.98
N ASN A 10 -2.96 19.18 0.28
CA ASN A 10 -2.98 19.20 -1.19
C ASN A 10 -1.94 18.28 -1.82
N TYR A 11 -0.79 18.13 -1.16
CA TYR A 11 0.30 17.23 -1.57
C TYR A 11 0.42 16.16 -0.50
N VAL A 12 0.15 14.92 -0.87
CA VAL A 12 0.12 13.79 0.07
C VAL A 12 1.02 12.67 -0.42
N ILE A 13 1.69 12.00 0.51
CA ILE A 13 2.43 10.77 0.24
C ILE A 13 1.52 9.59 0.57
N ILE A 14 1.35 8.67 -0.37
CA ILE A 14 0.57 7.45 -0.16
C ILE A 14 1.46 6.22 -0.37
N PRO A 15 1.70 5.43 0.69
CA PRO A 15 2.37 4.16 0.55
C PRO A 15 1.59 3.18 -0.31
N PHE A 16 2.30 2.45 -1.16
CA PHE A 16 1.71 1.36 -1.94
C PHE A 16 2.59 0.11 -1.94
N ILE A 17 1.95 -1.06 -1.98
CA ILE A 17 2.64 -2.31 -2.32
C ILE A 17 2.28 -2.63 -3.77
N GLU A 18 3.27 -2.71 -4.66
CA GLU A 18 3.07 -3.07 -6.07
C GLU A 18 2.34 -4.42 -6.21
N GLY A 19 2.69 -5.36 -5.34
CA GLY A 19 2.13 -6.71 -5.29
C GLY A 19 2.95 -7.71 -6.11
N ASP A 20 2.47 -8.95 -6.12
CA ASP A 20 3.11 -10.09 -6.79
C ASP A 20 2.26 -10.58 -7.97
N GLY A 21 2.82 -11.44 -8.82
CA GLY A 21 2.13 -11.97 -10.00
C GLY A 21 1.69 -10.85 -10.94
N ILE A 22 0.38 -10.67 -11.12
CA ILE A 22 -0.20 -9.60 -11.95
C ILE A 22 -0.16 -8.20 -11.30
N GLY A 23 0.36 -8.08 -10.07
CA GLY A 23 0.40 -6.83 -9.31
C GLY A 23 1.06 -5.66 -10.05
N PRO A 24 2.30 -5.80 -10.57
CA PRO A 24 2.97 -4.73 -11.30
C PRO A 24 2.19 -4.20 -12.50
N ASP A 25 1.54 -5.08 -13.27
CA ASP A 25 0.73 -4.69 -14.42
C ASP A 25 -0.50 -3.87 -13.98
N ILE A 26 -1.19 -4.32 -12.93
CA ILE A 26 -2.34 -3.61 -12.35
C ILE A 26 -1.90 -2.28 -11.75
N TRP A 27 -0.77 -2.24 -11.03
CA TRP A 27 -0.28 -1.03 -10.40
C TRP A 27 0.10 0.04 -11.43
N LYS A 28 0.79 -0.35 -12.50
CA LYS A 28 1.12 0.55 -13.61
C LYS A 28 -0.14 1.19 -14.21
N ALA A 29 -1.19 0.39 -14.43
CA ALA A 29 -2.46 0.89 -14.94
C ALA A 29 -3.19 1.78 -13.92
N ALA A 30 -3.27 1.35 -12.66
CA ALA A 30 -3.98 2.06 -11.60
C ALA A 30 -3.35 3.42 -11.29
N SER A 31 -2.03 3.47 -11.06
CA SER A 31 -1.30 4.70 -10.80
C SER A 31 -1.40 5.70 -11.96
N PHE A 32 -1.37 5.21 -13.21
CA PHE A 32 -1.63 6.05 -14.39
C PHE A 32 -3.03 6.68 -14.34
N VAL A 33 -4.07 5.89 -14.08
CA VAL A 33 -5.45 6.38 -13.99
C VAL A 33 -5.61 7.38 -12.84
N PHE A 34 -5.08 7.08 -11.65
CA PHE A 34 -5.17 7.96 -10.48
C PHE A 34 -4.50 9.31 -10.75
N ASN A 35 -3.28 9.31 -11.28
CA ASN A 35 -2.54 10.54 -11.57
C ASN A 35 -3.32 11.43 -12.57
N ASN A 36 -3.81 10.85 -13.66
CA ASN A 36 -4.59 11.59 -14.66
C ASN A 36 -5.94 12.09 -14.11
N ALA A 37 -6.60 11.30 -13.26
CA ALA A 37 -7.85 11.71 -12.64
C ALA A 37 -7.65 12.91 -11.69
N ILE A 38 -6.57 12.92 -10.91
CA ILE A 38 -6.21 14.02 -10.02
C ILE A 38 -5.89 15.27 -10.82
N GLU A 39 -5.04 15.16 -11.84
CA GLU A 39 -4.69 16.28 -12.71
C GLU A 39 -5.92 16.86 -13.41
N LYS A 40 -6.83 16.00 -13.89
CA LYS A 40 -8.08 16.45 -14.53
C LYS A 40 -9.01 17.17 -13.54
N ALA A 41 -9.12 16.70 -12.31
CA ALA A 41 -10.03 17.25 -11.32
C ALA A 41 -9.48 18.52 -10.64
N TYR A 42 -8.16 18.61 -10.46
CA TYR A 42 -7.53 19.61 -9.60
C TYR A 42 -6.39 20.39 -10.27
N GLY A 43 -6.06 20.11 -11.52
CA GLY A 43 -4.87 20.65 -12.17
C GLY A 43 -3.61 20.35 -11.37
N SER A 44 -2.78 21.36 -11.13
CA SER A 44 -1.57 21.25 -10.32
C SER A 44 -1.78 21.51 -8.81
N THR A 45 -3.02 21.77 -8.39
CA THR A 45 -3.32 22.17 -7.00
C THR A 45 -3.35 21.00 -6.02
N LYS A 46 -3.46 19.76 -6.51
CA LYS A 46 -3.37 18.54 -5.71
C LYS A 46 -2.49 17.50 -6.40
N LYS A 47 -1.74 16.72 -5.62
CA LYS A 47 -0.86 15.66 -6.12
C LYS A 47 -0.67 14.56 -5.08
N ILE A 48 -0.53 13.33 -5.57
CA ILE A 48 -0.04 12.20 -4.77
C ILE A 48 1.43 11.94 -5.13
N GLU A 49 2.25 11.73 -4.11
CA GLU A 49 3.55 11.11 -4.22
C GLU A 49 3.45 9.65 -3.77
N TRP A 50 3.75 8.73 -4.67
CA TRP A 50 3.64 7.30 -4.40
C TRP A 50 4.90 6.80 -3.72
N LYS A 51 4.76 6.21 -2.52
CA LYS A 51 5.87 5.63 -1.75
C LYS A 51 5.80 4.11 -1.78
N GLU A 52 6.69 3.48 -2.54
CA GLU A 52 6.71 2.01 -2.57
C GLU A 52 7.13 1.43 -1.22
N VAL A 53 6.37 0.44 -0.74
CA VAL A 53 6.70 -0.42 0.39
C VAL A 53 6.53 -1.88 -0.01
N PHE A 54 7.22 -2.79 0.68
CA PHE A 54 7.36 -4.17 0.23
C PHE A 54 6.55 -5.13 1.10
N ALA A 55 5.76 -6.00 0.48
CA ALA A 55 5.24 -7.22 1.09
C ALA A 55 5.13 -8.31 0.01
N GLY A 56 5.00 -9.56 0.43
CA GLY A 56 4.86 -10.68 -0.51
C GLY A 56 6.19 -11.23 -1.01
N GLU A 57 6.14 -11.88 -2.17
CA GLU A 57 7.29 -12.52 -2.81
C GLU A 57 8.38 -11.50 -3.13
N LYS A 58 8.00 -10.33 -3.65
CA LYS A 58 8.96 -9.23 -3.90
C LYS A 58 9.71 -8.82 -2.63
N ALA A 59 9.04 -8.77 -1.49
CA ALA A 59 9.67 -8.43 -0.20
C ALA A 59 10.61 -9.53 0.29
N TYR A 60 10.21 -10.79 0.16
CA TYR A 60 11.05 -11.91 0.57
C TYR A 60 12.34 -11.97 -0.26
N ASN A 61 12.24 -11.80 -1.58
CA ASN A 61 13.39 -11.84 -2.48
C ASN A 61 14.37 -10.68 -2.27
N THR A 62 13.87 -9.51 -1.82
CA THR A 62 14.70 -8.30 -1.64
C THR A 62 15.20 -8.11 -0.21
N LYS A 63 14.39 -8.46 0.80
CA LYS A 63 14.64 -8.18 2.22
C LYS A 63 14.69 -9.44 3.10
N GLY A 64 14.46 -10.64 2.54
CA GLY A 64 14.42 -11.89 3.31
C GLY A 64 13.19 -12.03 4.22
N SER A 65 12.20 -11.15 4.08
CA SER A 65 10.97 -11.14 4.90
C SER A 65 9.74 -10.94 4.03
N TRP A 66 8.71 -11.77 4.25
CA TRP A 66 7.43 -11.69 3.54
C TRP A 66 6.60 -10.45 3.92
N LEU A 67 6.77 -9.96 5.14
CA LEU A 67 6.15 -8.73 5.63
C LEU A 67 7.14 -8.01 6.55
N PRO A 68 8.03 -7.17 5.99
CA PRO A 68 8.91 -6.31 6.76
C PRO A 68 8.14 -5.43 7.75
N GLU A 69 8.69 -5.27 8.96
CA GLU A 69 8.09 -4.41 10.00
C GLU A 69 7.91 -2.97 9.52
N GLU A 70 8.93 -2.47 8.81
CA GLU A 70 8.94 -1.15 8.21
C GLU A 70 7.69 -0.87 7.35
N THR A 71 7.20 -1.85 6.61
CA THR A 71 5.98 -1.70 5.79
C THR A 71 4.75 -1.44 6.66
N VAL A 72 4.65 -2.13 7.80
CA VAL A 72 3.52 -1.96 8.74
C VAL A 72 3.60 -0.59 9.42
N GLU A 73 4.80 -0.19 9.86
CA GLU A 73 5.01 1.10 10.52
C GLU A 73 4.76 2.28 9.56
N ILE A 74 5.19 2.16 8.30
CA ILE A 74 4.88 3.16 7.27
C ILE A 74 3.36 3.26 7.03
N PHE A 75 2.62 2.14 6.95
CA PHE A 75 1.17 2.23 6.81
C PHE A 75 0.49 2.88 8.02
N LYS A 76 0.97 2.63 9.24
CA LYS A 76 0.47 3.31 10.45
C LYS A 76 0.76 4.82 10.43
N GLU A 77 1.94 5.21 9.95
CA GLU A 77 2.35 6.61 9.87
C GLU A 77 1.50 7.40 8.86
N TYR A 78 1.33 6.88 7.65
CA TYR A 78 0.67 7.60 6.55
C TYR A 78 -0.85 7.39 6.50
N LEU A 79 -1.41 6.45 7.28
CA LEU A 79 -2.84 6.16 7.49
C LEU A 79 -3.62 5.64 6.28
N ILE A 80 -3.25 6.04 5.07
CA ILE A 80 -3.85 5.60 3.81
C ILE A 80 -2.80 4.80 3.04
N GLY A 81 -3.18 3.62 2.57
CA GLY A 81 -2.32 2.76 1.77
C GLY A 81 -3.11 1.97 0.73
N ILE A 82 -2.44 1.58 -0.35
CA ILE A 82 -3.00 0.71 -1.39
C ILE A 82 -2.09 -0.47 -1.65
N LYS A 83 -2.63 -1.62 -2.04
CA LYS A 83 -1.81 -2.79 -2.38
C LYS A 83 -2.34 -3.54 -3.59
N GLY A 84 -1.41 -4.07 -4.38
CA GLY A 84 -1.69 -5.15 -5.33
C GLY A 84 -2.00 -6.49 -4.63
N PRO A 85 -2.24 -7.56 -5.40
CA PRO A 85 -2.31 -8.93 -4.89
C PRO A 85 -0.98 -9.34 -4.25
N LEU A 86 -1.03 -10.23 -3.25
CA LEU A 86 0.16 -10.72 -2.54
C LEU A 86 0.20 -12.24 -2.57
N THR A 87 1.35 -12.79 -2.94
CA THR A 87 1.66 -14.21 -2.82
C THR A 87 1.86 -14.57 -1.35
N THR A 88 1.12 -15.57 -0.85
CA THR A 88 1.35 -16.14 0.49
C THR A 88 2.06 -17.49 0.32
N PRO A 89 3.19 -17.74 1.00
CA PRO A 89 3.89 -19.02 0.91
C PRO A 89 3.06 -20.14 1.54
N VAL A 90 2.99 -21.29 0.86
CA VAL A 90 2.39 -22.50 1.43
C VAL A 90 3.40 -23.19 2.34
N GLY A 91 3.00 -23.53 3.57
CA GLY A 91 3.82 -24.30 4.52
C GLY A 91 4.89 -23.52 5.31
N GLY A 92 5.06 -22.22 5.04
CA GLY A 92 6.10 -21.37 5.67
C GLY A 92 5.71 -20.71 7.01
N GLY A 93 4.74 -21.25 7.74
CA GLY A 93 4.30 -20.69 9.04
C GLY A 93 3.41 -19.44 8.98
N ILE A 94 3.27 -18.79 7.81
CA ILE A 94 2.34 -17.67 7.59
C ILE A 94 1.08 -18.18 6.89
N ARG A 95 -0.08 -18.08 7.54
CA ARG A 95 -1.36 -18.54 6.97
C ARG A 95 -1.85 -17.64 5.83
N SER A 96 -1.71 -16.32 5.97
CA SER A 96 -2.10 -15.33 4.96
C SER A 96 -1.48 -13.97 5.25
N LEU A 97 -0.77 -13.40 4.27
CA LEU A 97 -0.23 -12.04 4.40
C LEU A 97 -1.33 -10.97 4.46
N ASN A 98 -2.43 -11.16 3.72
CA ASN A 98 -3.55 -10.22 3.75
C ASN A 98 -4.24 -10.21 5.14
N VAL A 99 -4.33 -11.36 5.81
CA VAL A 99 -4.87 -11.43 7.17
C VAL A 99 -3.90 -10.80 8.16
N ALA A 100 -2.60 -11.13 8.05
CA ALA A 100 -1.57 -10.55 8.90
C ALA A 100 -1.57 -9.01 8.81
N LEU A 101 -1.62 -8.44 7.60
CA LEU A 101 -1.65 -6.99 7.41
C LEU A 101 -2.88 -6.36 8.10
N ARG A 102 -4.07 -6.94 7.92
CA ARG A 102 -5.30 -6.46 8.58
C ARG A 102 -5.20 -6.50 10.10
N GLN A 103 -4.72 -7.60 10.67
CA GLN A 103 -4.56 -7.74 12.12
C GLN A 103 -3.54 -6.75 12.69
N ARG A 104 -2.41 -6.57 12.01
CA ARG A 104 -1.32 -5.69 12.47
C ARG A 104 -1.64 -4.20 12.37
N LEU A 105 -2.55 -3.84 11.45
CA LEU A 105 -3.05 -2.48 11.26
C LEU A 105 -4.42 -2.24 11.90
N ASP A 106 -4.98 -3.24 12.60
CA ASP A 106 -6.33 -3.20 13.19
C ASP A 106 -7.44 -2.79 12.21
N LEU A 107 -7.34 -3.28 10.96
CA LEU A 107 -8.34 -3.04 9.92
C LEU A 107 -9.48 -4.05 10.04
N TYR A 108 -10.41 -3.78 10.96
CA TYR A 108 -11.50 -4.68 11.30
C TYR A 108 -12.68 -4.70 10.31
N VAL A 109 -12.78 -3.70 9.41
CA VAL A 109 -13.77 -3.65 8.32
C VAL A 109 -13.14 -4.14 7.02
N CYS A 110 -13.84 -5.00 6.27
CA CYS A 110 -13.39 -5.60 5.03
C CYS A 110 -14.35 -5.32 3.86
#